data_AF-A0A843TUT7-F1
#
_entry.id   AF-A0A843TUT7-F1
#
_cell.length_a   1.000
_cell.length_b   1.000
_cell.length_c   1.000
_cell.angle_alpha   90.00
_cell.angle_beta   90.00
_cell.angle_gamma   90.00
#
_symmetry.space_group_name_H-M   'P 1'
#
loop_
_entity.id
_entity.type
_entity.pdbx_description
1 polymer ?
#
loop_
_entity_poly.entity_id
_entity_poly.type
_entity_poly.pdbx_seq_one_letter_code
_entity_poly.pdbx_strand_id
1 'polypeptide(L)'
;MSLKERGSRIMTKRMKLVRWIPPLVDFCLNVDGASKGNPGLCGGGGCIRDKHGTILLAFANFYGVGSSIIAETRALCDGLRLAYFLGIRLSAIYSDSSTLVQSIQ
;
A
#
# COMPACT_ATOMS: atom_id res chain seq x y z
N MET A 1 -48.08 15.70 -23.88
CA MET A 1 -46.95 14.76 -23.79
C MET A 1 -45.88 15.45 -22.96
N SER A 2 -45.74 15.05 -21.69
CA SER A 2 -44.98 15.79 -20.65
C SER A 2 -43.48 15.45 -20.72
N LEU A 3 -42.64 16.49 -20.80
CA LEU A 3 -41.18 16.40 -20.72
C LEU A 3 -40.79 16.18 -19.25
N LYS A 4 -40.28 14.98 -18.93
CA LYS A 4 -39.68 14.67 -17.62
C LYS A 4 -38.30 15.32 -17.54
N GLU A 5 -38.17 16.39 -16.77
CA GLU A 5 -36.89 16.95 -16.36
C GLU A 5 -36.15 15.96 -15.45
N ARG A 6 -34.96 15.52 -15.87
CA ARG A 6 -34.06 14.73 -15.03
C ARG A 6 -33.30 15.67 -14.12
N GLY A 7 -33.80 15.87 -12.90
CA GLY A 7 -33.05 16.52 -11.84
C GLY A 7 -31.79 15.71 -11.52
N SER A 8 -30.62 16.23 -11.87
CA SER A 8 -29.33 15.67 -11.48
C SER A 8 -29.14 15.88 -9.97
N ARG A 9 -29.20 14.79 -9.19
CA ARG A 9 -28.87 14.83 -7.76
C ARG A 9 -27.38 15.09 -7.61
N ILE A 10 -27.01 16.27 -7.14
CA ILE A 10 -25.64 16.55 -6.70
C ILE A 10 -25.39 15.71 -5.45
N MET A 11 -24.69 14.58 -5.61
CA MET A 11 -24.19 13.79 -4.48
C MET A 11 -23.04 14.56 -3.82
N THR A 12 -23.32 15.28 -2.74
CA THR A 12 -22.29 15.82 -1.86
C THR A 12 -21.53 14.67 -1.20
N LYS A 13 -20.35 14.33 -1.74
CA LYS A 13 -19.43 13.35 -1.17
C LYS A 13 -18.95 13.85 0.19
N ARG A 14 -19.39 13.22 1.27
CA ARG A 14 -18.95 13.55 2.64
C ARG A 14 -17.49 13.13 2.79
N MET A 15 -16.59 14.10 2.76
CA MET A 15 -15.17 13.85 3.02
C MET A 15 -14.95 13.72 4.53
N LYS A 16 -14.27 12.67 4.97
CA LYS A 16 -13.81 12.50 6.35
C LYS A 16 -12.31 12.76 6.37
N LEU A 17 -11.88 13.74 7.15
CA LEU A 17 -10.45 13.91 7.42
C LEU A 17 -9.98 12.71 8.22
N VAL A 18 -8.98 12.01 7.70
CA VAL A 18 -8.31 10.91 8.38
C VAL A 18 -6.86 11.30 8.62
N ARG A 19 -6.33 10.91 9.77
CA ARG A 19 -4.92 11.05 10.11
C ARG A 19 -4.38 9.66 10.37
N TRP A 20 -3.30 9.31 9.69
CA TRP A 20 -2.54 8.12 10.04
C TRP A 20 -1.79 8.36 11.35
N ILE A 21 -1.92 7.43 12.29
CA ILE A 21 -1.25 7.50 13.60
C ILE A 21 -0.17 6.42 13.59
N PRO A 22 1.12 6.79 13.75
CA PRO A 22 2.17 5.80 13.79
C PRO A 22 1.98 4.86 14.98
N PRO A 23 2.19 3.55 14.78
CA PRO A 23 2.30 2.61 15.89
C PRO A 23 3.51 2.99 16.78
N LEU A 24 3.44 2.65 18.08
CA LEU A 24 4.53 2.85 19.03
C LEU A 24 5.63 1.79 18.84
N VAL A 25 6.20 1.72 17.65
CA VAL A 25 7.30 0.83 17.30
C VAL A 25 8.47 1.64 16.73
N ASP A 26 9.70 1.14 16.88
CA ASP A 26 10.89 1.90 16.49
C ASP A 26 10.93 2.15 14.98
N PHE A 27 10.75 1.08 14.20
CA PHE A 27 10.67 1.14 12.76
C PHE A 27 9.57 0.25 12.21
N CYS A 28 8.80 0.77 11.25
CA CYS A 28 7.83 -0.03 10.51
C CYS A 28 8.01 0.07 9.01
N LEU A 29 7.63 -1.00 8.30
CA LEU A 29 7.59 -1.06 6.85
C LEU A 29 6.13 -1.09 6.39
N ASN A 30 5.72 -0.12 5.58
CA ASN A 30 4.45 -0.18 4.84
C ASN A 30 4.75 -0.60 3.40
N VAL A 31 4.01 -1.57 2.86
CA VAL A 31 4.11 -1.99 1.46
C VAL A 31 2.75 -2.02 0.79
N ASP A 32 2.75 -1.81 -0.52
CA ASP A 32 1.59 -1.91 -1.40
C ASP A 32 2.06 -2.39 -2.79
N GLY A 33 1.26 -3.23 -3.42
CA GLY A 33 1.51 -3.80 -4.74
C GLY A 33 0.28 -3.71 -5.63
N ALA A 34 0.44 -3.17 -6.83
CA ALA A 34 -0.64 -2.97 -7.78
C ALA A 34 -0.40 -3.70 -9.10
N SER A 35 -1.48 -4.16 -9.73
CA SER A 35 -1.48 -4.73 -11.07
C SER A 35 -2.62 -4.18 -11.92
N LYS A 36 -2.32 -3.79 -13.16
CA LYS A 36 -3.30 -3.35 -14.18
C LYS A 36 -3.88 -4.57 -14.90
N GLY A 37 -4.83 -5.23 -14.25
CA GLY A 37 -5.33 -6.57 -14.63
C GLY A 37 -4.81 -7.64 -13.67
N ASN A 38 -5.36 -8.85 -13.69
CA ASN A 38 -4.94 -9.91 -12.78
C ASN A 38 -4.92 -11.29 -13.49
N PRO A 39 -3.86 -11.62 -14.25
CA PRO A 39 -2.56 -10.92 -14.34
C PRO A 39 -2.57 -9.70 -15.28
N GLY A 40 -1.62 -8.79 -15.07
CA GLY A 40 -1.41 -7.58 -15.87
C GLY A 40 -0.06 -6.90 -15.58
N LEU A 41 0.19 -5.72 -16.14
CA LEU A 41 1.39 -4.94 -15.79
C LEU A 41 1.35 -4.58 -14.31
N CYS A 42 2.37 -4.95 -13.56
CA CYS A 42 2.40 -4.80 -12.13
C CYS A 42 3.69 -4.15 -11.61
N GLY A 43 3.57 -3.54 -10.44
CA GLY A 43 4.63 -2.88 -9.72
C GLY A 43 4.20 -2.70 -8.27
N GLY A 44 5.14 -2.32 -7.42
CA GLY A 44 4.85 -2.13 -6.01
C GLY A 44 5.93 -1.31 -5.36
N GLY A 45 5.73 -1.04 -4.08
CA GLY A 45 6.63 -0.19 -3.34
C GLY A 45 6.27 -0.15 -1.87
N GLY A 46 6.90 0.79 -1.19
CA GLY A 46 6.69 0.93 0.23
C GLY A 46 7.52 2.04 0.83
N CYS A 47 7.41 2.17 2.15
CA CYS A 47 8.22 3.09 2.92
C CYS A 47 8.57 2.50 4.29
N ILE A 48 9.80 2.78 4.73
CA ILE A 48 10.26 2.54 6.10
C ILE A 48 10.05 3.83 6.88
N ARG A 49 9.42 3.73 8.05
CA ARG A 49 9.11 4.86 8.92
C ARG A 49 9.70 4.66 10.30
N ASP A 50 10.01 5.76 10.98
CA ASP A 50 10.34 5.77 12.39
C ASP A 50 9.07 5.81 13.28
N LYS A 51 9.27 5.74 14.60
CA LYS A 51 8.24 5.87 15.65
C LYS A 51 7.41 7.16 15.60
N HIS A 52 7.91 8.22 14.95
CA HIS A 52 7.19 9.48 14.78
C HIS A 52 6.36 9.50 13.49
N GLY A 53 6.44 8.45 12.68
CA GLY A 53 5.79 8.35 11.38
C GLY A 53 6.58 8.98 10.24
N THR A 54 7.79 9.47 10.52
CA THR A 54 8.68 10.08 9.55
C THR A 54 9.13 9.02 8.56
N ILE A 55 9.01 9.30 7.26
CA ILE A 55 9.53 8.41 6.23
C ILE A 55 11.05 8.56 6.21
N LEU A 56 11.75 7.46 6.50
CA LEU A 56 13.21 7.37 6.39
C LEU A 56 13.64 7.01 4.98
N LEU A 57 12.86 6.14 4.33
CA LEU A 57 13.07 5.68 2.96
C LEU A 57 11.73 5.37 2.31
N ALA A 58 11.58 5.73 1.04
CA ALA A 58 10.52 5.24 0.17
C ALA A 58 11.12 4.57 -1.06
N PHE A 59 10.44 3.55 -1.59
CA PHE A 59 10.86 2.82 -2.78
C PHE A 59 9.66 2.44 -3.63
N ALA A 60 9.91 2.25 -4.92
CA ALA A 60 8.95 1.71 -5.86
C ALA A 60 9.70 0.97 -6.98
N ASN A 61 9.11 -0.08 -7.51
CA ASN A 61 9.74 -0.89 -8.54
C ASN A 61 8.70 -1.47 -9.52
N PHE A 62 9.12 -1.65 -10.77
CA PHE A 62 8.31 -2.28 -11.81
C PHE A 62 8.63 -3.78 -11.87
N TYR A 63 7.59 -4.61 -11.87
CA TYR A 63 7.72 -6.05 -11.73
C TYR A 63 7.37 -6.83 -13.01
N GLY A 64 7.09 -6.13 -14.11
CA GLY A 64 6.69 -6.78 -15.36
C GLY A 64 5.21 -7.14 -15.36
N VAL A 65 4.89 -8.34 -15.87
CA VAL A 65 3.52 -8.87 -15.85
C VAL A 65 3.37 -9.83 -14.67
N GLY A 66 2.33 -9.63 -13.86
CA GLY A 66 2.04 -10.47 -12.70
C GLY A 66 0.63 -10.25 -12.17
N SER A 67 0.24 -11.05 -11.18
CA SER A 67 -0.99 -10.83 -10.41
C SER A 67 -0.79 -9.75 -9.35
N SER A 68 -1.89 -9.26 -8.76
CA SER A 68 -1.82 -8.35 -7.61
C SER A 68 -1.00 -8.96 -6.45
N ILE A 69 -1.23 -10.24 -6.14
CA ILE A 69 -0.49 -10.92 -5.06
C ILE A 69 1.01 -11.05 -5.35
N ILE A 70 1.42 -11.18 -6.63
CA ILE A 70 2.85 -11.14 -6.99
C ILE A 70 3.42 -9.74 -6.76
N ALA A 71 2.67 -8.68 -7.07
CA ALA A 71 3.11 -7.31 -6.84
C ALA A 71 3.31 -7.03 -5.35
N GLU A 72 2.33 -7.41 -4.52
CA GLU A 72 2.34 -7.28 -3.06
C GLU A 72 3.52 -8.02 -2.44
N THR A 73 3.69 -9.30 -2.81
CA THR A 73 4.79 -10.14 -2.31
C THR A 73 6.15 -9.57 -2.70
N ARG A 74 6.31 -9.09 -3.94
CA ARG A 74 7.58 -8.49 -4.39
C ARG A 74 7.88 -7.17 -3.69
N ALA A 75 6.88 -6.33 -3.45
CA ALA A 75 7.03 -5.10 -2.67
C ALA A 75 7.49 -5.40 -1.23
N LEU A 76 6.92 -6.43 -0.60
CA LEU A 76 7.38 -6.93 0.70
C LEU A 76 8.84 -7.38 0.66
N CYS A 77 9.22 -8.20 -0.33
CA CYS A 77 10.60 -8.67 -0.47
C CYS A 77 11.60 -7.51 -0.64
N ASP A 78 11.29 -6.53 -1.48
CA ASP A 78 12.14 -5.37 -1.71
C ASP A 78 12.30 -4.53 -0.41
N GLY A 79 11.20 -4.30 0.31
CA GLY A 79 11.24 -3.58 1.59
C GLY A 79 12.06 -4.29 2.68
N LEU A 80 11.92 -5.61 2.79
CA LEU A 80 12.71 -6.42 3.73
C LEU A 80 14.21 -6.39 3.40
N ARG A 81 14.56 -6.49 2.12
CA ARG A 81 15.96 -6.39 1.66
C ARG A 81 16.54 -5.02 1.97
N LEU A 82 15.79 -3.95 1.69
CA LEU A 82 16.22 -2.59 2.00
C LEU A 82 16.44 -2.38 3.49
N ALA A 83 15.53 -2.85 4.34
CA ALA A 83 15.70 -2.77 5.79
C ALA A 83 16.96 -3.51 6.25
N TYR A 84 17.20 -4.72 5.72
CA TYR A 84 18.42 -5.49 6.00
C TYR A 84 19.69 -4.73 5.60
N PHE A 85 19.74 -4.20 4.37
CA PHE A 85 20.90 -3.45 3.87
C PHE A 85 21.18 -2.17 4.66
N LEU A 86 20.14 -1.53 5.20
CA LEU A 86 20.26 -0.34 6.04
C LEU A 86 20.56 -0.66 7.51
N GLY A 87 20.63 -1.94 7.90
CA GLY A 87 20.79 -2.34 9.29
C GLY A 87 19.57 -1.98 10.17
N ILE A 88 18.41 -1.74 9.57
CA ILE A 88 17.17 -1.40 10.27
C ILE A 88 16.47 -2.67 10.71
N ARG A 89 16.25 -2.81 12.01
CA ARG A 89 15.41 -3.86 12.57
C ARG A 89 13.94 -3.41 12.54
N LEU A 90 13.18 -3.95 11.59
CA LEU A 90 11.75 -3.70 11.50
C LEU A 90 11.03 -4.33 12.70
N SER A 91 10.24 -3.54 13.40
CA SER A 91 9.40 -3.98 14.51
C SER A 91 7.98 -4.36 14.04
N ALA A 92 7.55 -3.81 12.91
CA ALA A 92 6.24 -4.08 12.32
C ALA A 92 6.28 -3.97 10.79
N ILE A 93 5.43 -4.75 10.14
CA ILE A 93 5.20 -4.69 8.68
C ILE A 93 3.70 -4.55 8.46
N TYR A 94 3.31 -3.65 7.57
CA TYR A 94 1.92 -3.34 7.25
C TYR A 94 1.68 -3.48 5.75
N SER A 95 0.67 -4.26 5.40
CA SER A 95 0.09 -4.39 4.06
C SER A 95 -1.43 -4.41 4.20
N ASP A 96 -2.15 -3.87 3.23
CA ASP A 96 -3.61 -3.95 3.13
C ASP A 96 -4.09 -5.20 2.37
N SER A 97 -3.16 -6.00 1.85
CA SER A 97 -3.45 -7.30 1.22
C SER A 97 -3.65 -8.40 2.27
N SER A 98 -4.91 -8.71 2.59
CA SER A 98 -5.26 -9.81 3.49
C SER A 98 -4.73 -11.16 3.00
N THR A 99 -4.72 -11.38 1.68
CA THR A 99 -4.17 -12.59 1.07
C THR A 99 -2.68 -12.72 1.31
N LEU A 100 -1.91 -11.63 1.20
CA LEU A 100 -0.48 -11.64 1.51
C LEU A 100 -0.28 -11.98 2.99
N VAL A 101 -0.96 -11.26 3.89
CA VAL A 101 -0.82 -11.44 5.34
C VAL A 101 -1.12 -12.87 5.76
N GLN A 102 -2.18 -13.49 5.23
CA GLN A 102 -2.55 -14.88 5.52
C GLN A 102 -1.56 -15.92 4.97
N SER A 103 -0.80 -15.58 3.93
CA SER A 103 0.14 -16.52 3.30
C SER A 103 1.47 -16.63 4.04
N ILE A 104 1.75 -15.72 4.97
CA ILE A 104 3.03 -15.60 5.69
C ILE A 104 2.90 -15.78 7.22
N GLN A 105 1.68 -15.96 7.73
CA GLN A 105 1.38 -16.20 9.15
C GLN A 105 1.21 -17.69 9.43
#